data_AF-A0A250KZ04-F1
#
_entry.id   AF-A0A250KZ04-F1
#
_cell.length_a   1.000
_cell.length_b   1.000
_cell.length_c   1.000
_cell.angle_alpha   90.00
_cell.angle_beta   90.00
_cell.angle_gamma   90.00
#
_symmetry.space_group_name_H-M   'P 1'
#
loop_
_entity.id
_entity.type
_entity.pdbx_description
1 polymer ?
#
loop_
_entity_poly.entity_id
_entity_poly.type
_entity_poly.pdbx_seq_one_letter_code
_entity_poly.pdbx_strand_id
1 'polypeptide(L)' 'MLMSLTVYDLLGTEQAHKNVENYRALRKRGITTRKTADVIIATFRIEKGHAQLFSDRDFIPFVEHLGLRTVGGYGVE' A
#
# COMPACT_ATOMS: atom_id res chain seq x y z
N MET A 1 0.45 -27.20 -0.97
CA MET A 1 1.75 -27.02 -0.29
C MET A 1 2.04 -25.52 -0.27
N LEU A 2 2.23 -24.88 0.89
CA LEU A 2 2.37 -23.40 0.95
C LEU A 2 3.60 -22.88 0.18
N MET A 3 4.65 -23.69 0.13
CA MET A 3 5.93 -23.38 -0.51
C MET A 3 5.88 -23.35 -2.05
N SER A 4 4.75 -23.68 -2.68
CA SER A 4 4.60 -23.54 -4.14
C SER A 4 4.20 -22.12 -4.57
N LEU A 5 3.90 -21.24 -3.62
CA LEU A 5 3.54 -19.86 -3.88
C LEU A 5 4.78 -18.98 -4.00
N THR A 6 4.70 -17.95 -4.84
CA THR A 6 5.76 -16.94 -4.93
C THR A 6 5.85 -16.17 -3.62
N VAL A 7 7.05 -16.12 -3.04
CA VAL A 7 7.35 -15.36 -1.82
C VAL A 7 8.06 -14.07 -2.20
N TYR A 8 7.68 -12.98 -1.56
CA TYR A 8 8.31 -11.67 -1.72
C TYR A 8 8.74 -11.12 -0.37
N ASP A 9 9.92 -10.51 -0.33
CA ASP A 9 10.34 -9.71 0.81
C ASP A 9 9.57 -8.40 0.82
N LEU A 10 8.79 -8.19 1.88
CA LEU A 10 8.01 -6.96 2.10
C LEU A 10 8.82 -5.87 2.84
N LEU A 11 9.95 -6.24 3.42
CA LEU A 11 10.79 -5.38 4.24
C LEU A 11 12.21 -5.34 3.67
N GLY A 12 12.95 -4.29 4.00
CA GLY A 12 14.31 -4.04 3.54
C GLY A 12 14.61 -2.55 3.54
N THR A 13 15.89 -2.18 3.53
CA THR A 13 16.32 -0.77 3.63
C THR A 13 15.73 0.09 2.51
N GLU A 14 15.78 -0.40 1.28
CA GLU A 14 15.18 0.28 0.12
C GLU A 14 13.67 0.48 0.27
N GLN A 15 12.98 -0.54 0.77
CA GLN A 15 11.53 -0.48 0.98
C GLN A 15 11.17 0.46 2.14
N ALA A 16 12.01 0.52 3.19
CA ALA A 16 11.80 1.38 4.34
C ALA A 16 11.75 2.87 3.96
N HIS A 17 12.65 3.31 3.08
CA HIS A 17 12.64 4.69 2.58
C HIS A 17 11.33 5.03 1.86
N LYS A 18 10.90 4.16 0.93
CA LYS A 18 9.65 4.34 0.17
C LYS A 18 8.41 4.34 1.07
N ASN A 19 8.39 3.48 2.09
CA ASN A 19 7.31 3.45 3.07
C ASN A 19 7.19 4.79 3.80
N VAL A 20 8.33 5.37 4.23
CA VAL A 20 8.34 6.68 4.90
C VAL A 20 7.91 7.80 3.96
N GLU A 21 8.30 7.75 2.68
CA GLU A 21 7.88 8.73 1.67
C GLU A 21 6.37 8.72 1.46
N ASN A 22 5.78 7.53 1.26
CA ASN A 22 4.33 7.39 1.10
C ASN A 22 3.56 7.82 2.35
N TYR A 23 4.03 7.43 3.54
CA TYR A 23 3.45 7.91 4.79
C TYR A 23 3.48 9.44 4.89
N ARG A 24 4.63 10.06 4.59
CA ARG A 24 4.78 11.52 4.62
C ARG A 24 3.91 12.21 3.57
N ALA A 25 3.74 11.60 2.39
CA ALA A 25 2.89 12.14 1.34
C ALA A 25 1.41 12.23 1.77
N LEU A 26 0.88 11.21 2.44
CA LEU A 26 -0.46 11.25 3.05
C LEU A 26 -0.53 12.22 4.21
N ARG A 27 0.48 12.22 5.10
CA ARG A 27 0.52 13.13 6.26
C ARG A 27 0.54 14.60 5.86
N LYS A 28 1.25 14.96 4.78
CA LYS A 28 1.25 16.32 4.21
C LYS A 28 -0.14 16.78 3.73
N ARG A 29 -1.04 15.84 3.46
CA ARG A 29 -2.45 16.08 3.09
C ARG A 29 -3.39 16.06 4.30
N GLY A 30 -2.87 15.97 5.53
CA GLY A 30 -3.66 15.85 6.75
C GLY A 30 -4.16 14.42 7.04
N ILE A 31 -3.76 13.42 6.24
CA ILE A 31 -4.20 12.03 6.40
C ILE A 31 -3.15 11.27 7.19
N THR A 32 -3.54 10.74 8.35
CA THR A 32 -2.64 9.91 9.17
C THR A 32 -3.07 8.45 9.09
N THR A 33 -2.25 7.62 8.46
CA THR A 33 -2.45 6.16 8.45
C THR A 33 -2.18 5.60 9.83
N ARG A 34 -3.12 4.80 10.35
CA ARG A 34 -3.10 4.33 11.75
C ARG A 34 -2.17 3.15 11.99
N LYS A 35 -1.79 2.41 10.95
CA LYS A 35 -1.01 1.18 11.03
C LYS A 35 0.20 1.22 10.08
N THR A 36 1.39 0.97 10.61
CA THR A 36 2.62 0.88 9.81
C THR A 36 2.55 -0.25 8.77
N ALA A 37 1.87 -1.35 9.11
CA ALA A 37 1.69 -2.49 8.20
C ALA A 37 0.94 -2.09 6.91
N ASP A 38 -0.07 -1.23 7.00
CA ASP A 38 -0.85 -0.79 5.84
C ASP A 38 0.03 0.04 4.90
N VAL A 39 0.89 0.91 5.45
CA VAL A 39 1.88 1.66 4.67
C VAL A 39 2.85 0.71 3.95
N ILE A 40 3.37 -0.30 4.64
CA ILE A 40 4.29 -1.28 4.06
C ILE A 40 3.62 -2.05 2.91
N ILE A 41 2.42 -2.58 3.15
CA ILE A 41 1.68 -3.38 2.17
C ILE A 41 1.31 -2.52 0.96
N ALA A 42 0.74 -1.34 1.17
CA ALA A 42 0.33 -0.45 0.09
C ALA A 42 1.52 0.00 -0.75
N THR A 43 2.64 0.37 -0.10
CA THR A 43 3.86 0.78 -0.82
C THR A 43 4.39 -0.37 -1.66
N PHE A 44 4.50 -1.58 -1.12
CA PHE A 44 4.93 -2.74 -1.93
C PHE A 44 4.04 -2.94 -3.16
N ARG A 45 2.71 -2.82 -3.00
CA ARG A 45 1.75 -2.99 -4.09
C ARG A 45 1.88 -1.90 -5.15
N ILE A 46 2.05 -0.64 -4.74
CA ILE A 46 2.30 0.50 -5.63
C ILE A 46 3.59 0.27 -6.43
N GLU A 47 4.68 -0.05 -5.75
CA GLU A 47 6.01 -0.25 -6.37
C GLU A 47 6.03 -1.41 -7.37
N LYS A 48 5.26 -2.47 -7.11
CA LYS A 48 5.14 -3.62 -8.02
C LYS A 48 4.02 -3.46 -9.05
N GLY A 49 3.20 -2.40 -8.96
CA GLY A 49 2.03 -2.20 -9.83
C GLY A 49 0.94 -3.26 -9.69
N HIS A 50 0.92 -4.00 -8.58
CA HIS A 50 -0.04 -5.07 -8.34
C HIS A 50 -1.33 -4.49 -7.72
N ALA A 51 -2.48 -4.89 -8.26
CA ALA A 51 -3.75 -4.55 -7.63
C ALA A 51 -3.90 -5.26 -6.27
N GLN A 52 -4.51 -4.55 -5.32
CA GLN A 52 -4.79 -5.05 -3.98
C GLN A 52 -6.28 -5.28 -3.80
N LEU A 53 -6.64 -6.49 -3.36
CA LEU A 53 -7.96 -6.77 -2.80
C LEU A 53 -7.92 -6.40 -1.32
N PHE A 54 -8.84 -5.56 -0.86
CA PHE A 54 -8.96 -5.18 0.55
C PHE A 54 -10.42 -4.88 0.92
N SER A 55 -10.75 -5.06 2.19
CA SER A 55 -12.00 -4.59 2.80
C SER A 55 -11.77 -3.49 3.84
N ASP A 56 -10.52 -3.32 4.30
CA ASP A 56 -10.12 -2.27 5.24
C ASP A 56 -10.05 -0.91 4.51
N ARG A 57 -10.86 0.05 4.96
CA ARG A 57 -10.92 1.40 4.39
C ARG A 57 -9.64 2.20 4.60
N ASP A 58 -8.74 1.75 5.47
CA ASP A 58 -7.43 2.39 5.68
C ASP A 58 -6.56 2.37 4.40
N PHE A 59 -6.89 1.56 3.39
CA PHE A 59 -6.22 1.56 2.08
C PHE A 59 -6.77 2.61 1.08
N ILE A 60 -7.95 3.19 1.32
CA ILE A 60 -8.58 4.17 0.41
C ILE A 60 -7.67 5.36 0.11
N PRO A 61 -7.02 6.01 1.10
CA PRO A 61 -6.13 7.14 0.82
C PRO A 61 -4.96 6.81 -0.11
N PHE A 62 -4.49 5.56 -0.11
CA PHE A 62 -3.43 5.12 -1.01
C PHE A 62 -3.93 4.98 -2.45
N VAL A 63 -5.20 4.58 -2.64
CA VAL A 63 -5.86 4.54 -3.95
C VAL A 63 -6.04 5.97 -4.48
N GLU A 64 -6.67 6.83 -3.68
CA GLU A 64 -7.05 8.19 -4.08
C GLU A 64 -5.86 9.12 -4.32
N HIS A 65 -4.72 8.90 -3.65
CA HIS A 65 -3.62 9.87 -3.66
C HIS A 65 -2.27 9.32 -4.09
N LEU A 66 -2.06 8.00 -4.00
CA LEU A 66 -0.74 7.39 -4.24
C LEU A 66 -0.76 6.34 -5.36
N GLY A 67 -1.88 6.16 -6.05
CA GLY A 67 -1.98 5.28 -7.22
C GLY A 67 -2.02 3.79 -6.90
N LEU A 68 -2.39 3.41 -5.67
CA LEU A 68 -2.65 2.00 -5.35
C LEU A 68 -3.81 1.50 -6.20
N ARG A 69 -3.58 0.42 -6.97
CA ARG A 69 -4.63 -0.21 -7.78
C ARG A 69 -5.49 -1.10 -6.87
N THR A 70 -6.80 -1.07 -7.07
CA THR A 70 -7.75 -1.91 -6.31
C THR A 70 -8.44 -2.92 -7.23
N VAL A 71 -8.85 -4.05 -6.66
CA VAL A 71 -9.70 -5.03 -7.33
C VAL A 71 -11.16 -4.71 -7.03
N GLY A 72 -11.99 -4.58 -8.07
CA GLY A 72 -13.44 -4.42 -7.91
C GLY A 72 -13.95 -2.99 -7.71
N GLY A 73 -13.16 -1.97 -8.04
CA GLY A 73 -13.67 -0.60 -8.20
C GLY A 73 -14.11 0.10 -6.91
N TYR A 74 -13.53 -0.22 -5.75
CA TYR A 74 -13.76 0.57 -4.54
C TYR A 74 -13.29 2.02 -4.74
N GLY A 75 -14.24 2.95 -4.85
CA GLY A 75 -14.00 4.39 -4.70
C GLY A 75 -13.42 5.12 -5.92
N VAL A 76 -13.56 4.59 -7.13
CA VAL A 76 -13.27 5.34 -8.37
C VAL A 76 -14.48 5.19 -9.29
N GLU A 77 -15.27 6.26 -9.40
CA GLU A 77 -16.19 6.45 -10.54
C GLU A 77 -15.38 6.63 -11.84
#